data_AF-Q131Q0-F1
#
_entry.id   AF-Q131Q0-F1
#
_cell.length_a   1.000
_cell.length_b   1.000
_cell.length_c   1.000
_cell.angle_alpha   90.00
_cell.angle_beta   90.00
_cell.angle_gamma   90.00
#
_symmetry.space_group_name_H-M   'P 1'
#
loop_
_entity.id
_entity.type
_entity.pdbx_description
1 polymer ?
#
loop_
_entity_poly.entity_id
_entity_poly.type
_entity_poly.pdbx_seq_one_letter_code
_entity_poly.pdbx_strand_id
1 'polypeptide(L)' 'MKARSSLMIAIREVVDGWNLTQAEAAKRLGETQPRMNDLLRGRIDQFSLDALMNLATAAGLSIEWWVVNPAA' A
#
# COMPACT_ATOMS: atom_id res chain seq x y z
N MET A 1 -11.63 0.17 -8.48
CA MET A 1 -10.48 -0.75 -8.64
C MET A 1 -9.17 0.00 -8.86
N LYS A 2 -9.08 0.96 -9.80
CA LYS A 2 -7.83 1.67 -10.14
C LYS A 2 -7.05 2.26 -8.95
N ALA A 3 -7.72 3.00 -8.05
CA ALA A 3 -7.03 3.63 -6.91
C ALA A 3 -6.34 2.62 -5.98
N ARG A 4 -7.06 1.56 -5.57
CA ARG A 4 -6.50 0.51 -4.71
C ARG A 4 -5.33 -0.21 -5.38
N SER A 5 -5.45 -0.55 -6.66
CA SER A 5 -4.38 -1.24 -7.37
C SER A 5 -3.14 -0.36 -7.52
N SER A 6 -3.31 0.93 -7.84
CA SER A 6 -2.20 1.87 -7.95
C SER A 6 -1.46 2.05 -6.62
N LEU A 7 -2.18 2.20 -5.51
CA LEU A 7 -1.56 2.27 -4.18
C LEU A 7 -0.81 0.98 -3.84
N MET A 8 -1.42 -0.19 -4.03
CA MET A 8 -0.77 -1.47 -3.73
C MET A 8 0.51 -1.68 -4.54
N ILE A 9 0.52 -1.29 -5.81
CA ILE A 9 1.73 -1.36 -6.66
C ILE A 9 2.81 -0.43 -6.11
N ALA A 10 2.48 0.85 -5.89
CA ALA A 10 3.45 1.82 -5.40
C ALA A 10 4.06 1.44 -4.03
N ILE A 11 3.23 0.92 -3.12
CA ILE A 11 3.71 0.45 -1.80
C ILE A 11 4.68 -0.72 -1.98
N ARG A 12 4.36 -1.69 -2.84
CA ARG A 12 5.23 -2.85 -3.09
C ARG A 12 6.57 -2.42 -3.68
N GLU A 13 6.58 -1.51 -4.65
CA GLU A 13 7.81 -0.99 -5.25
C GLU A 13 8.72 -0.33 -4.21
N VAL A 14 8.16 0.48 -3.32
CA VAL A 14 8.93 1.12 -2.23
C VAL A 14 9.46 0.08 -1.23
N VAL A 15 8.62 -0.87 -0.84
CA VAL A 15 8.98 -1.92 0.13
C VAL A 15 10.08 -2.83 -0.43
N ASP A 16 9.98 -3.23 -1.71
CA ASP A 16 10.97 -4.05 -2.39
C ASP A 16 12.33 -3.32 -2.48
N GLY A 17 12.32 -1.99 -2.61
CA GLY A 17 13.51 -1.14 -2.60
C GLY A 17 14.22 -1.02 -1.24
N TRP A 18 13.62 -1.45 -0.14
CA TRP A 18 14.25 -1.36 1.18
C TRP A 18 15.30 -2.44 1.45
N ASN A 19 15.34 -3.50 0.65
CA ASN A 19 16.22 -4.65 0.86
C ASN A 19 16.10 -5.24 2.29
N LEU A 20 14.87 -5.30 2.81
CA LEU A 20 14.53 -5.84 4.12
C LEU A 20 13.81 -7.18 3.97
N THR A 21 13.86 -8.01 5.00
CA THR A 21 12.96 -9.17 5.09
C THR A 21 11.51 -8.70 5.23
N GLN A 22 10.55 -9.58 4.90
CA GLN A 22 9.13 -9.28 5.08
C GLN A 22 8.78 -8.92 6.54
N ALA A 23 9.43 -9.58 7.52
CA ALA A 23 9.18 -9.31 8.93
C ALA A 23 9.68 -7.91 9.35
N GLU A 24 10.84 -7.50 8.85
CA GLU A 24 11.39 -6.17 9.11
C GLU A 24 10.57 -5.07 8.42
N ALA A 25 10.16 -5.30 7.17
CA ALA A 25 9.26 -4.40 6.45
C ALA A 25 7.91 -4.26 7.17
N ALA A 26 7.36 -5.37 7.67
CA ALA A 26 6.11 -5.36 8.44
C ALA A 26 6.28 -4.51 9.70
N LYS A 27 7.35 -4.73 10.47
CA LYS A 27 7.67 -3.93 11.66
C LYS A 27 7.82 -2.44 11.33
N ARG A 28 8.50 -2.10 10.24
CA ARG A 28 8.69 -0.72 9.78
C ARG A 28 7.37 -0.04 9.42
N LEU A 29 6.44 -0.76 8.82
CA LEU A 29 5.09 -0.27 8.49
C LEU A 29 4.10 -0.36 9.65
N GLY A 30 4.50 -0.86 10.82
CA GLY A 30 3.58 -1.08 11.95
C GLY A 30 2.54 -2.18 11.70
N GLU A 31 2.85 -3.11 10.80
CA GLU A 31 1.98 -4.20 10.38
C GLU A 31 2.46 -5.57 10.87
N THR A 32 1.57 -6.56 10.78
CA THR A 32 1.93 -7.96 11.03
C THR A 32 2.59 -8.59 9.81
N GLN A 33 3.46 -9.60 10.04
CA GLN A 33 4.10 -10.32 8.94
C GLN A 33 3.12 -11.03 7.99
N PRO A 34 2.02 -11.68 8.44
CA PRO A 34 1.03 -12.26 7.53
C PRO A 34 0.41 -11.21 6.60
N ARG A 35 0.06 -10.04 7.16
CA ARG A 35 -0.52 -8.93 6.41
C ARG A 35 0.45 -8.32 5.41
N MET A 36 1.74 -8.21 5.76
CA MET A 36 2.79 -7.86 4.81
C MET A 36 2.89 -8.87 3.65
N ASN A 37 2.81 -10.16 3.95
CA ASN A 37 2.81 -11.20 2.92
C ASN A 37 1.57 -11.12 2.01
N ASP A 38 0.40 -10.76 2.54
CA ASP A 38 -0.81 -10.53 1.74
C ASP A 38 -0.68 -9.32 0.80
N LEU A 39 -0.05 -8.25 1.29
CA LEU A 39 0.29 -7.07 0.50
C LEU A 39 1.24 -7.42 -0.65
N LEU A 40 2.36 -8.10 -0.36
CA LEU A 40 3.37 -8.46 -1.36
C LEU A 40 2.87 -9.49 -2.39
N ARG A 41 1.93 -10.36 -2.01
CA ARG A 41 1.24 -11.27 -2.94
C ARG A 41 0.13 -10.61 -3.75
N GLY A 42 -0.17 -9.34 -3.50
CA GLY A 42 -1.16 -8.59 -4.24
C GLY A 42 -2.61 -8.97 -3.91
N ARG A 43 -2.89 -9.44 -2.68
CA ARG A 43 -4.25 -9.80 -2.23
C ARG A 43 -5.11 -8.56 -1.97
N ILE A 44 -5.39 -7.80 -3.01
CA ILE A 44 -6.03 -6.47 -2.98
C ILE A 44 -7.43 -6.46 -2.35
N ASP A 45 -8.13 -7.59 -2.41
CA ASP A 45 -9.43 -7.81 -1.81
C ASP A 45 -9.39 -7.74 -0.27
N GLN A 46 -8.24 -8.01 0.34
CA GLN A 46 -8.03 -7.95 1.80
C GLN A 46 -7.71 -6.55 2.32
N PHE A 47 -7.56 -5.58 1.42
CA PHE A 47 -7.21 -4.20 1.78
C PHE A 47 -8.31 -3.22 1.34
N SER A 48 -8.79 -2.45 2.32
CA SER A 48 -9.60 -1.27 2.05
C SER A 48 -8.73 -0.18 1.40
N LEU A 49 -9.37 0.81 0.78
CA LEU A 49 -8.65 1.98 0.26
C LEU A 49 -7.92 2.72 1.39
N ASP A 50 -8.59 2.89 2.52
CA ASP A 50 -8.06 3.54 3.72
C ASP A 50 -6.82 2.84 4.29
N ALA A 51 -6.84 1.50 4.35
CA ALA A 51 -5.68 0.73 4.74
C ALA A 51 -4.48 0.97 3.81
N LEU A 52 -4.71 1.03 2.50
CA LEU A 52 -3.65 1.29 1.52
C LEU A 52 -3.12 2.72 1.61
N MET A 53 -3.96 3.72 1.90
CA MET A 53 -3.49 5.08 2.17
C MET A 53 -2.55 5.14 3.35
N ASN A 54 -2.94 4.50 4.46
CA ASN A 54 -2.17 4.49 5.69
C ASN A 54 -0.81 3.81 5.46
N LEU A 55 -0.80 2.69 4.72
CA LEU A 55 0.43 1.99 4.37
C LEU A 55 1.33 2.79 3.44
N ALA A 56 0.77 3.44 2.42
CA ALA A 56 1.53 4.31 1.53
C ALA A 56 2.16 5.48 2.31
N THR A 57 1.41 6.11 3.20
CA THR A 57 1.92 7.20 4.05
C THR A 57 3.03 6.69 4.99
N ALA A 58 2.84 5.53 5.63
CA ALA A 58 3.86 4.90 6.47
C ALA A 58 5.11 4.44 5.68
N ALA A 59 4.95 4.12 4.39
CA ALA A 59 6.06 3.84 3.47
C ALA A 59 6.81 5.10 3.02
N GLY A 60 6.35 6.30 3.39
CA GLY A 60 6.94 7.57 3.00
C GLY A 60 6.48 8.10 1.63
N LEU A 61 5.39 7.55 1.08
CA LEU A 61 4.79 8.06 -0.15
C LEU A 61 3.94 9.30 0.14
N SER A 62 4.04 10.31 -0.73
CA SER A 62 3.09 11.42 -0.79
C SER A 62 1.97 11.08 -1.78
N ILE A 63 0.72 11.26 -1.39
CA ILE A 63 -0.45 10.87 -2.18
C ILE A 63 -1.24 12.12 -2.56
N GLU A 64 -1.45 12.32 -3.86
CA GLU A 64 -2.29 13.37 -4.42
C GLU A 64 -3.47 12.76 -5.17
N TRP A 65 -4.65 13.38 -5.05
CA TRP A 65 -5.91 12.83 -5.53
C TRP A 65 -6.80 13.92 -6.07
N TRP A 66 -7.52 13.59 -7.14
CA TRP A 66 -8.52 14.45 -7.73
C TRP A 66 -9.81 13.68 -7.85
N VAL A 67 -10.90 14.24 -7.32
CA VAL A 67 -12.24 13.72 -7.55
C VAL A 67 -12.84 14.52 -8.68
N VAL A 68 -13.12 13.85 -9.80
CA VAL A 68 -13.77 14.47 -10.94
C VAL A 68 -15.26 14.18 -10.87
N ASN A 69 -16.09 15.22 -10.95
CA ASN A 69 -17.51 15.06 -11.20
C ASN A 69 -17.75 15.13 -12.71
N PRO A 70 -18.00 14.01 -13.40
CA PRO A 70 -18.18 14.01 -14.85
C PRO A 70 -19.49 14.68 -15.29
N ALA A 71 -20.37 15.06 -14.36
CA ALA A 71 -21.67 15.69 -14.63
C ALA A 71 -21.74 17.18 -14.23
N ALA A 72 -20.62 17.80 -13.85
CA ALA A 72 -20.51 19.24 -13.58
C ALA A 72 -19.87 19.99 -14.74
#